data_AF-B3T7A8-F1
#
_entry.id   AF-B3T7A8-F1
#
_cell.length_a   1.000
_cell.length_b   1.000
_cell.length_c   1.000
_cell.angle_alpha   90.00
_cell.angle_beta   90.00
_cell.angle_gamma   90.00
#
_symmetry.space_group_name_H-M   'P 1'
#
loop_
_entity.id
_entity.type
_entity.pdbx_description
1 polymer ?
#
loop_
_entity_poly.entity_id
_entity_poly.type
_entity_poly.pdbx_seq_one_letter_code
_entity_poly.pdbx_strand_id
1 'polypeptide(L)'
;MAEKPTLLILAAGLGLRYGGIKQLEQVGPSGETLLDYAAFDALRTGFGRLAFVIRKSMREEFEARIGSRYMGCAEVLYAYQESDDLPEGFPAVPEREKPWGTGHATWCARNVIDGPFAVCNADDFYGENAFRLLADFLLERSGSDGLASAMAGFRLADVVSEHGVVARGICKIEDGLLQSVEETTSIQRNGTGFQGLSTTGRSIYLSGQETASMNVWAFPRSFFSELEQDMRVFAENANDLGSKEFYLPSAVDAMIRAGRGTTRTFQVQGPWMGITYRKDRPLVVRKLRELVASGVYPERLWG
;
A
#
# COMPACT_ATOMS: atom_id res chain seq x y z
N MET A 1 18.57 -3.88 21.44
CA MET A 1 18.43 -3.47 20.02
C MET A 1 17.02 -2.96 19.85
N ALA A 2 16.81 -1.82 19.17
CA ALA A 2 15.46 -1.37 18.85
C ALA A 2 14.77 -2.43 17.97
N GLU A 3 13.49 -2.68 18.21
CA GLU A 3 12.70 -3.62 17.40
C GLU A 3 12.61 -3.07 15.97
N LYS A 4 13.02 -3.86 14.99
CA LYS A 4 12.95 -3.46 13.57
C LYS A 4 11.50 -3.56 13.08
N PRO A 5 11.01 -2.56 12.32
CA PRO A 5 9.66 -2.59 11.79
C PRO A 5 9.48 -3.71 10.76
N THR A 6 8.21 -4.11 10.56
CA THR A 6 7.81 -5.05 9.52
C THR A 6 7.27 -4.31 8.30
N LEU A 7 7.65 -4.70 7.09
CA LEU A 7 6.94 -4.24 5.89
C LEU A 7 5.85 -5.25 5.55
N LEU A 8 4.60 -4.80 5.58
CA LEU A 8 3.43 -5.53 5.12
C LEU A 8 3.12 -5.21 3.66
N ILE A 9 3.14 -6.21 2.80
CA ILE A 9 2.89 -6.08 1.36
C ILE A 9 1.51 -6.70 1.03
N LEU A 10 0.62 -5.87 0.50
CA LEU A 10 -0.74 -6.27 0.13
C LEU A 10 -0.73 -6.97 -1.24
N ALA A 11 -0.76 -8.31 -1.22
CA ALA A 11 -0.61 -9.16 -2.40
C ALA A 11 -1.85 -10.01 -2.74
N ALA A 12 -2.91 -9.96 -1.93
CA ALA A 12 -4.14 -10.75 -2.13
C ALA A 12 -4.92 -10.40 -3.40
N GLY A 13 -4.70 -9.20 -3.96
CA GLY A 13 -5.32 -8.74 -5.22
C GLY A 13 -4.60 -9.19 -6.49
N LEU A 14 -3.37 -9.73 -6.40
CA LEU A 14 -2.53 -10.04 -7.55
C LEU A 14 -3.17 -11.12 -8.46
N GLY A 15 -3.90 -12.07 -7.88
CA GLY A 15 -4.57 -13.13 -8.64
C GLY A 15 -5.69 -12.65 -9.57
N LEU A 16 -6.42 -11.59 -9.19
CA LEU A 16 -7.57 -11.09 -9.97
C LEU A 16 -7.14 -10.15 -11.09
N ARG A 17 -6.22 -9.21 -10.82
CA ARG A 17 -5.75 -8.22 -11.80
C ARG A 17 -4.88 -8.83 -12.90
N TYR A 18 -4.11 -9.86 -12.53
CA TYR A 18 -3.14 -10.49 -13.40
C TYR A 18 -3.46 -11.97 -13.65
N GLY A 19 -4.70 -12.45 -13.48
CA GLY A 19 -5.05 -13.85 -13.78
C GLY A 19 -4.13 -14.91 -13.15
N GLY A 20 -3.60 -14.65 -11.95
CA GLY A 20 -2.67 -15.50 -11.19
C GLY A 20 -1.27 -14.92 -10.96
N ILE A 21 -0.50 -15.55 -10.07
CA ILE A 21 0.89 -15.15 -9.75
C ILE A 21 1.82 -15.28 -10.98
N LYS A 22 1.48 -16.16 -11.93
CA LYS A 22 2.21 -16.37 -13.20
C LYS A 22 2.40 -15.10 -14.02
N GLN A 23 1.56 -14.09 -13.83
CA GLN A 23 1.62 -12.84 -14.58
C GLN A 23 2.23 -11.68 -13.78
N LEU A 24 2.86 -11.93 -12.62
CA LEU A 24 3.69 -10.88 -12.00
C LEU A 24 4.73 -10.40 -13.01
N GLU A 25 4.59 -9.13 -13.39
CA GLU A 25 5.39 -8.58 -14.47
C GLU A 25 6.85 -8.45 -14.01
N GLN A 26 7.70 -9.26 -14.61
CA GLN A 26 9.14 -9.09 -14.50
C GLN A 26 9.53 -7.86 -15.30
N VAL A 27 10.10 -6.88 -14.61
CA VAL A 27 10.43 -5.57 -15.15
C VAL A 27 11.87 -5.16 -14.89
N GLY A 28 12.51 -5.78 -13.89
CA GLY A 28 13.94 -5.64 -13.62
C GLY A 28 14.81 -6.37 -14.66
N PRO A 29 16.08 -5.96 -14.80
CA PRO A 29 17.00 -6.53 -15.78
C PRO A 29 17.29 -8.02 -15.57
N SER A 30 17.19 -8.53 -14.34
CA SER A 30 17.41 -9.94 -14.00
C SER A 30 16.12 -10.69 -13.63
N GLY A 31 14.97 -10.17 -14.05
CA GLY A 31 13.68 -10.83 -13.83
C GLY A 31 12.97 -10.45 -12.51
N GLU A 32 13.39 -9.34 -11.90
CA GLU A 32 12.76 -8.76 -10.71
C GLU A 32 11.40 -8.14 -11.02
N THR A 33 10.51 -8.22 -10.06
CA THR A 33 9.18 -7.60 -10.06
C THR A 33 9.20 -6.29 -9.27
N LEU A 34 8.15 -5.46 -9.36
CA LEU A 34 8.06 -4.25 -8.52
C LEU A 34 8.03 -4.58 -7.01
N LEU A 35 7.44 -5.73 -6.65
CA LEU A 35 7.47 -6.27 -5.29
C LEU A 35 8.90 -6.52 -4.81
N ASP A 36 9.79 -7.05 -5.67
CA ASP A 36 11.19 -7.27 -5.31
C ASP A 36 11.91 -5.95 -4.99
N TYR A 37 11.63 -4.87 -5.75
CA TYR A 37 12.19 -3.55 -5.44
C TYR A 37 11.66 -2.99 -4.12
N ALA A 38 10.37 -3.16 -3.83
CA ALA A 38 9.79 -2.76 -2.53
C ALA A 38 10.43 -3.50 -1.36
N ALA A 39 10.59 -4.82 -1.46
CA ALA A 39 11.26 -5.64 -0.46
C ALA A 39 12.73 -5.24 -0.29
N PHE A 40 13.46 -5.05 -1.38
CA PHE A 40 14.87 -4.65 -1.36
C PHE A 40 15.06 -3.29 -0.69
N ASP A 41 14.25 -2.30 -1.07
CA ASP A 41 14.28 -0.97 -0.48
C ASP A 41 13.94 -0.97 1.01
N ALA A 42 12.93 -1.73 1.43
CA ALA A 42 12.59 -1.85 2.84
C ALA A 42 13.74 -2.46 3.66
N LEU A 43 14.33 -3.57 3.20
CA LEU A 43 15.40 -4.22 3.95
C LEU A 43 16.64 -3.33 4.07
N ARG A 44 17.03 -2.63 3.00
CA ARG A 44 18.20 -1.72 3.06
C ARG A 44 17.95 -0.44 3.86
N THR A 45 16.69 -0.10 4.12
CA THR A 45 16.30 1.09 4.90
C THR A 45 15.98 0.79 6.37
N GLY A 46 16.10 -0.46 6.81
CA GLY A 46 16.05 -0.82 8.23
C GLY A 46 14.86 -1.67 8.65
N PHE A 47 13.96 -2.04 7.73
CA PHE A 47 12.94 -3.06 8.02
C PHE A 47 13.60 -4.42 8.28
N GLY A 48 13.06 -5.17 9.24
CA GLY A 48 13.63 -6.45 9.66
C GLY A 48 12.89 -7.69 9.17
N ARG A 49 11.61 -7.52 8.84
CA ARG A 49 10.68 -8.61 8.47
C ARG A 49 9.84 -8.18 7.28
N LEU A 50 9.51 -9.14 6.42
CA LEU A 50 8.57 -8.96 5.31
C LEU A 50 7.33 -9.79 5.58
N ALA A 51 6.16 -9.18 5.65
CA ALA A 51 4.88 -9.85 5.76
C ALA A 51 4.11 -9.72 4.45
N PHE A 52 3.51 -10.81 3.99
CA PHE A 52 2.67 -10.83 2.78
C PHE A 52 1.24 -11.18 3.16
N VAL A 53 0.28 -10.33 2.80
CA VAL A 53 -1.13 -10.71 2.83
C VAL A 53 -1.53 -11.22 1.46
N ILE A 54 -1.86 -12.50 1.39
CA ILE A 54 -2.23 -13.22 0.16
C ILE A 54 -3.57 -13.95 0.35
N ARG A 55 -4.09 -14.58 -0.69
CA ARG A 55 -5.15 -15.59 -0.52
C ARG A 55 -4.52 -16.92 -0.12
N LYS A 56 -5.19 -17.72 0.71
CA LYS A 56 -4.68 -19.03 1.15
C LYS A 56 -4.45 -19.98 -0.03
N SER A 57 -5.30 -19.93 -1.05
CA SER A 57 -5.15 -20.70 -2.30
C SER A 57 -3.88 -20.36 -3.09
N MET A 58 -3.26 -19.21 -2.83
CA MET A 58 -2.05 -18.74 -3.51
C MET A 58 -0.76 -19.11 -2.76
N ARG A 59 -0.86 -19.71 -1.56
CA ARG A 59 0.27 -19.94 -0.65
C ARG A 59 1.45 -20.64 -1.30
N GLU A 60 1.25 -21.87 -1.79
CA GLU A 60 2.34 -22.70 -2.30
C GLU A 60 3.07 -22.05 -3.49
N GLU A 61 2.31 -21.49 -4.44
CA GLU A 61 2.89 -20.82 -5.60
C GLU A 61 3.61 -19.52 -5.22
N PHE A 62 3.07 -18.75 -4.27
CA PHE A 62 3.70 -17.52 -3.80
C PHE A 62 5.02 -17.81 -3.08
N GLU A 63 5.06 -18.82 -2.22
CA GLU A 63 6.30 -19.25 -1.58
C GLU A 63 7.35 -19.70 -2.58
N ALA A 64 6.97 -20.57 -3.53
CA ALA A 64 7.90 -21.13 -4.49
C ALA A 64 8.55 -20.05 -5.38
N ARG A 65 7.79 -19.00 -5.76
CA ARG A 65 8.22 -18.03 -6.77
C ARG A 65 8.69 -16.68 -6.22
N ILE A 66 8.14 -16.26 -5.09
CA ILE A 66 8.36 -14.93 -4.50
C ILE A 66 9.04 -15.08 -3.14
N GLY A 67 8.42 -15.82 -2.21
CA GLY A 67 8.96 -16.02 -0.87
C GLY A 67 10.38 -16.58 -0.85
N SER A 68 10.65 -17.54 -1.74
CA SER A 68 11.96 -18.19 -1.90
C SER A 68 13.10 -17.22 -2.23
N ARG A 69 12.80 -16.06 -2.86
CA ARG A 69 13.79 -15.03 -3.21
C ARG A 69 14.34 -14.30 -2.00
N TYR A 70 13.56 -14.23 -0.92
CA TYR A 70 13.92 -13.48 0.29
C TYR A 70 14.49 -14.37 1.40
N MET A 71 14.51 -15.70 1.18
CA MET A 71 15.10 -16.65 2.12
C MET A 71 16.57 -16.32 2.33
N GLY A 72 16.97 -16.17 3.60
CA GLY A 72 18.33 -15.79 3.97
C GLY A 72 18.59 -14.27 3.96
N CYS A 73 17.69 -13.47 3.39
CA CYS A 73 17.76 -12.00 3.44
C CYS A 73 16.92 -11.41 4.58
N ALA A 74 15.74 -11.98 4.84
CA ALA A 74 14.84 -11.55 5.90
C ALA A 74 13.93 -12.68 6.39
N GLU A 75 13.31 -12.50 7.56
CA GLU A 75 12.19 -13.33 7.97
C GLU A 75 10.96 -12.99 7.12
N VAL A 76 10.33 -14.02 6.57
CA VAL A 76 9.15 -13.91 5.71
C VAL A 76 7.93 -14.47 6.42
N LEU A 77 6.93 -13.61 6.59
CA LEU A 77 5.67 -13.89 7.26
C LEU A 77 4.53 -13.88 6.25
N TYR A 78 3.46 -14.60 6.57
CA TYR A 78 2.30 -14.71 5.70
C TYR A 78 1.02 -14.58 6.51
N ALA A 79 0.13 -13.73 6.01
CA ALA A 79 -1.24 -13.61 6.46
C ALA A 79 -2.19 -13.87 5.29
N TYR A 80 -3.44 -14.18 5.61
CA TYR A 80 -4.41 -14.63 4.63
C TYR A 80 -5.64 -13.73 4.64
N GLN A 81 -5.95 -13.16 3.48
CA GLN A 81 -7.20 -12.41 3.28
C GLN A 81 -8.29 -13.38 2.81
N GLU A 82 -8.98 -14.00 3.77
CA GLU A 82 -10.15 -14.85 3.52
C GLU A 82 -11.44 -14.11 3.85
N SER A 83 -12.54 -14.44 3.17
CA SER A 83 -13.82 -13.74 3.34
C SER A 83 -14.47 -13.98 4.71
N ASP A 84 -14.06 -15.04 5.41
CA ASP A 84 -14.55 -15.46 6.72
C ASP A 84 -13.65 -15.04 7.89
N ASP A 85 -12.45 -14.51 7.64
CA ASP A 85 -11.60 -13.92 8.68
C ASP A 85 -12.12 -12.53 9.05
N LEU A 86 -13.06 -12.48 10.00
CA LEU A 86 -13.80 -11.26 10.37
C LEU A 86 -13.78 -11.04 11.89
N PRO A 87 -13.99 -9.79 12.36
CA PRO A 87 -14.16 -9.52 13.78
C PRO A 87 -15.30 -10.33 14.40
N GLU A 88 -15.19 -10.69 15.67
CA GLU A 88 -16.24 -11.42 16.37
C GLU A 88 -17.58 -10.65 16.30
N GLY A 89 -18.67 -11.33 15.92
CA GLY A 89 -19.99 -10.70 15.78
C GLY A 89 -20.19 -9.90 14.48
N PHE A 90 -19.22 -9.92 13.55
CA PHE A 90 -19.40 -9.36 12.21
C PHE A 90 -20.51 -10.13 11.45
N PRO A 91 -21.41 -9.45 10.71
CA PRO A 91 -22.49 -10.12 9.99
C PRO A 91 -21.97 -11.15 8.97
N ALA A 92 -22.56 -12.34 8.97
CA ALA A 92 -22.30 -13.31 7.91
C ALA A 92 -22.84 -12.78 6.58
N VAL A 93 -21.99 -12.79 5.54
CA VAL A 93 -22.37 -12.42 4.17
C VAL A 93 -22.09 -13.61 3.27
N PRO A 94 -23.07 -14.54 3.16
CA PRO A 94 -22.93 -15.71 2.29
C PRO A 94 -22.59 -15.28 0.86
N GLU A 95 -21.78 -16.09 0.18
CA GLU A 95 -21.51 -15.95 -1.27
C GLU A 95 -20.76 -14.67 -1.69
N ARG A 96 -20.09 -13.98 -0.75
CA ARG A 96 -19.23 -12.85 -1.10
C ARG A 96 -18.00 -13.30 -1.87
N GLU A 97 -17.95 -12.99 -3.17
CA GLU A 97 -16.79 -13.25 -4.03
C GLU A 97 -15.72 -12.14 -3.97
N LYS A 98 -16.15 -10.91 -3.69
CA LYS A 98 -15.30 -9.73 -3.70
C LYS A 98 -14.48 -9.65 -2.40
N PRO A 99 -13.16 -9.38 -2.45
CA PRO A 99 -12.38 -9.12 -1.23
C PRO A 99 -13.00 -8.00 -0.39
N TRP A 100 -12.83 -8.04 0.93
CA TRP A 100 -13.31 -6.99 1.82
C TRP A 100 -12.57 -5.66 1.67
N GLY A 101 -11.44 -5.61 0.95
CA GLY A 101 -10.70 -4.37 0.67
C GLY A 101 -9.35 -4.29 1.38
N THR A 102 -8.64 -3.18 1.20
CA THR A 102 -7.25 -3.01 1.70
C THR A 102 -7.16 -2.82 3.22
N GLY A 103 -8.20 -2.28 3.85
CA GLY A 103 -8.27 -2.17 5.31
C GLY A 103 -8.37 -3.55 5.96
N HIS A 104 -9.22 -4.42 5.41
CA HIS A 104 -9.33 -5.81 5.86
C HIS A 104 -8.07 -6.61 5.57
N ALA A 105 -7.49 -6.46 4.37
CA ALA A 105 -6.22 -7.10 4.03
C ALA A 105 -5.13 -6.73 5.05
N THR A 106 -5.07 -5.45 5.46
CA THR A 106 -4.15 -5.00 6.51
C THR A 106 -4.47 -5.70 7.84
N TRP A 107 -5.72 -5.68 8.28
CA TRP A 107 -6.17 -6.30 9.53
C TRP A 107 -5.88 -7.82 9.62
N CYS A 108 -5.92 -8.56 8.51
CA CYS A 108 -5.57 -9.98 8.47
C CYS A 108 -4.13 -10.26 8.95
N ALA A 109 -3.22 -9.28 8.91
CA ALA A 109 -1.86 -9.42 9.41
C ALA A 109 -1.71 -9.33 10.94
N ARG A 110 -2.79 -9.04 11.67
CA ARG A 110 -2.78 -8.81 13.14
C ARG A 110 -2.16 -9.94 13.97
N ASN A 111 -2.22 -11.18 13.49
CA ASN A 111 -1.75 -12.37 14.20
C ASN A 111 -0.28 -12.73 13.90
N VAL A 112 0.35 -12.06 12.93
CA VAL A 112 1.73 -12.35 12.52
C VAL A 112 2.66 -11.15 12.69
N ILE A 113 2.11 -9.94 12.78
CA ILE A 113 2.88 -8.73 13.06
C ILE A 113 2.68 -8.35 14.53
N ASP A 114 3.76 -8.33 15.29
CA ASP A 114 3.73 -8.05 16.74
C ASP A 114 4.23 -6.65 17.10
N GLY A 115 4.80 -5.93 16.13
CA GLY A 115 5.44 -4.62 16.34
C GLY A 115 4.98 -3.56 15.34
N PRO A 116 5.65 -2.39 15.32
CA PRO A 116 5.39 -1.34 14.34
C PRO A 116 5.61 -1.84 12.91
N PHE A 117 4.81 -1.35 11.97
CA PHE A 117 4.84 -1.84 10.60
C PHE A 117 4.51 -0.76 9.58
N ALA A 118 5.00 -0.94 8.35
CA ALA A 118 4.57 -0.18 7.18
C ALA A 118 3.71 -1.06 6.28
N VAL A 119 2.85 -0.45 5.47
CA VAL A 119 1.99 -1.11 4.49
C VAL A 119 2.29 -0.55 3.11
N CYS A 120 2.37 -1.40 2.09
CA CYS A 120 2.40 -0.97 0.68
C CYS A 120 1.68 -1.96 -0.24
N ASN A 121 1.38 -1.55 -1.47
CA ASN A 121 0.88 -2.46 -2.50
C ASN A 121 2.02 -3.34 -3.05
N ALA A 122 1.64 -4.44 -3.68
CA ALA A 122 2.57 -5.38 -4.31
C ALA A 122 2.97 -5.01 -5.76
N ASP A 123 2.21 -4.15 -6.43
CA ASP A 123 2.31 -3.84 -7.87
C ASP A 123 2.81 -2.43 -8.18
N ASP A 124 3.36 -1.74 -7.18
CA ASP A 124 3.89 -0.38 -7.28
C ASP A 124 5.35 -0.32 -6.85
N PHE A 125 6.12 0.56 -7.49
CA PHE A 125 7.45 0.98 -7.07
C PHE A 125 7.37 2.36 -6.45
N TYR A 126 7.89 2.46 -5.23
CA TYR A 126 7.84 3.68 -4.41
C TYR A 126 9.20 4.37 -4.28
N GLY A 127 10.27 3.62 -4.52
CA GLY A 127 11.64 4.06 -4.33
C GLY A 127 12.07 4.09 -2.87
N GLU A 128 13.38 3.95 -2.69
CA GLU A 128 14.06 3.84 -1.41
C GLU A 128 13.78 4.97 -0.41
N ASN A 129 13.56 6.20 -0.91
CA ASN A 129 13.23 7.34 -0.07
C ASN A 129 11.92 7.14 0.71
N ALA A 130 10.89 6.56 0.09
CA ALA A 130 9.61 6.31 0.74
C ALA A 130 9.77 5.37 1.94
N PHE A 131 10.52 4.28 1.76
CA PHE A 131 10.75 3.29 2.82
C PHE A 131 11.63 3.86 3.94
N ARG A 132 12.68 4.62 3.60
CA ARG A 132 13.52 5.29 4.61
C ARG A 132 12.71 6.23 5.50
N LEU A 133 11.89 7.11 4.91
CA LEU A 133 11.07 8.07 5.67
C LEU A 133 10.15 7.37 6.68
N LEU A 134 9.56 6.24 6.29
CA LEU A 134 8.69 5.46 7.16
C LEU A 134 9.45 4.63 8.19
N ALA A 135 10.61 4.06 7.83
CA ALA A 135 11.47 3.35 8.76
C ALA A 135 11.97 4.29 9.87
N ASP A 136 12.48 5.46 9.50
CA ASP A 136 12.95 6.48 10.44
C ASP A 136 11.81 6.90 11.39
N PHE A 137 10.61 7.16 10.86
CA PHE A 137 9.43 7.48 11.67
C PHE A 137 9.08 6.36 12.67
N LEU A 138 9.05 5.10 12.23
CA LEU A 138 8.69 3.96 13.08
C LEU A 138 9.74 3.72 14.17
N LEU A 139 11.02 3.92 13.86
CA LEU A 139 12.12 3.80 14.82
C LEU A 139 12.09 4.94 15.86
N GLU A 140 11.83 6.17 15.44
CA GLU A 140 11.68 7.33 16.34
C GLU A 140 10.49 7.19 17.30
N ARG A 141 9.43 6.48 16.88
CA ARG A 141 8.18 6.32 17.64
C ARG A 141 8.07 5.00 18.38
N SER A 142 9.12 4.18 18.37
CA SER A 142 9.14 2.92 19.11
C SER A 142 8.88 3.17 20.61
N GLY A 143 7.78 2.64 21.13
CA GLY A 143 7.40 2.79 22.54
C GLY A 143 6.67 4.09 22.91
N SER A 144 6.21 4.90 21.96
CA SER A 144 5.35 6.05 22.27
C SER A 144 3.90 5.64 22.52
N ASP A 145 3.25 6.27 23.49
CA ASP A 145 1.80 6.13 23.71
C ASP A 145 1.00 6.83 22.60
N GLY A 146 -0.09 6.20 22.16
CA GLY A 146 -1.05 6.76 21.20
C GLY A 146 -0.95 6.22 19.77
N LEU A 147 -1.90 6.64 18.93
CA LEU A 147 -2.01 6.22 17.52
C LEU A 147 -1.36 7.26 16.60
N ALA A 148 -0.03 7.31 16.62
CA ALA A 148 0.76 8.12 15.70
C ALA A 148 1.13 7.29 14.47
N SER A 149 0.58 7.66 13.32
CA SER A 149 0.82 7.03 12.03
C SER A 149 1.60 7.97 11.11
N ALA A 150 2.07 7.44 9.98
CA ALA A 150 2.63 8.27 8.92
C ALA A 150 2.28 7.75 7.53
N MET A 151 2.48 8.59 6.52
CA MET A 151 2.33 8.21 5.11
C MET A 151 3.44 8.79 4.26
N ALA A 152 3.78 8.06 3.20
CA ALA A 152 4.63 8.54 2.13
C ALA A 152 3.73 9.05 0.98
N GLY A 153 3.66 10.36 0.85
CA GLY A 153 2.86 11.07 -0.15
C GLY A 153 3.66 11.40 -1.39
N PHE A 154 2.99 11.32 -2.54
CA PHE A 154 3.58 11.58 -3.85
C PHE A 154 2.90 12.78 -4.49
N ARG A 155 3.61 13.51 -5.33
CA ARG A 155 2.99 14.60 -6.09
C ARG A 155 2.10 14.00 -7.18
N LEU A 156 0.85 14.46 -7.28
CA LEU A 156 -0.14 13.90 -8.20
C LEU A 156 0.36 13.81 -9.64
N ALA A 157 1.02 14.86 -10.14
CA ALA A 157 1.54 14.89 -11.51
C ALA A 157 2.55 13.77 -11.82
N ASP A 158 3.20 13.18 -10.81
CA ASP A 158 4.21 12.13 -10.98
C ASP A 158 3.60 10.72 -10.86
N VAL A 159 2.33 10.61 -10.47
CA VAL A 159 1.63 9.34 -10.20
C VAL A 159 0.40 9.12 -11.06
N VAL A 160 0.26 9.84 -12.16
CA VAL A 160 -0.83 9.70 -13.14
C VAL A 160 -0.30 9.04 -14.41
N SER A 161 -1.08 8.13 -15.00
CA SER A 161 -0.72 7.53 -16.29
C SER A 161 -1.08 8.47 -17.45
N GLU A 162 -0.28 8.45 -18.51
CA GLU A 162 -0.60 9.12 -19.78
C GLU A 162 -1.57 8.32 -20.64
N HIS A 163 -1.89 7.07 -20.26
CA HIS A 163 -2.63 6.12 -21.07
C HIS A 163 -4.10 5.96 -20.69
N GLY A 164 -4.56 6.66 -19.66
CA GLY A 164 -5.96 6.68 -19.28
C GLY A 164 -6.20 7.27 -17.90
N VAL A 165 -7.39 7.00 -17.38
CA VAL A 165 -7.84 7.54 -16.10
C VAL A 165 -7.32 6.72 -14.93
N VAL A 166 -6.96 7.37 -13.83
CA VAL A 166 -6.50 6.70 -12.61
C VAL A 166 -7.36 7.06 -11.40
N ALA A 167 -7.24 6.29 -10.33
CA ALA A 167 -7.86 6.59 -9.04
C ALA A 167 -6.77 6.84 -7.98
N ARG A 168 -6.89 7.90 -7.19
CA ARG A 168 -5.89 8.31 -6.19
C ARG A 168 -6.58 8.88 -4.96
N GLY A 169 -6.01 8.61 -3.78
CA GLY A 169 -6.40 9.29 -2.55
C GLY A 169 -5.79 10.68 -2.48
N ILE A 170 -6.57 11.73 -2.76
CA ILE A 170 -6.10 13.12 -2.70
C ILE A 170 -6.10 13.59 -1.25
N CYS A 171 -4.97 14.09 -0.79
CA CYS A 171 -4.73 14.42 0.61
C CYS A 171 -4.90 15.92 0.86
N LYS A 172 -5.55 16.27 1.96
CA LYS A 172 -5.50 17.61 2.56
C LYS A 172 -4.53 17.58 3.73
N ILE A 173 -3.54 18.46 3.72
CA ILE A 173 -2.44 18.47 4.70
C ILE A 173 -2.35 19.86 5.33
N GLU A 174 -2.23 19.92 6.65
CA GLU A 174 -1.99 21.14 7.43
C GLU A 174 -0.86 20.85 8.43
N ASP A 175 0.15 21.72 8.49
CA ASP A 175 1.34 21.58 9.35
C ASP A 175 2.05 20.22 9.27
N GLY A 176 2.07 19.61 8.08
CA GLY A 176 2.68 18.31 7.84
C GLY A 176 1.87 17.12 8.38
N LEU A 177 0.64 17.35 8.85
CA LEU A 177 -0.31 16.32 9.28
C LEU A 177 -1.44 16.18 8.26
N LEU A 178 -1.82 14.95 7.98
CA LEU A 178 -2.98 14.62 7.17
C LEU A 178 -4.26 15.03 7.91
N GLN A 179 -5.09 15.83 7.26
CA GLN A 179 -6.40 16.24 7.75
C GLN A 179 -7.52 15.38 7.17
N SER A 180 -7.38 14.99 5.90
CA SER A 180 -8.30 14.09 5.21
C SER A 180 -7.65 13.46 4.00
N VAL A 181 -8.11 12.27 3.62
CA VAL A 181 -7.78 11.64 2.34
C VAL A 181 -9.09 11.24 1.64
N GLU A 182 -9.30 11.76 0.43
CA GLU A 182 -10.50 11.45 -0.36
C GLU A 182 -10.12 10.67 -1.62
N GLU A 183 -10.76 9.52 -1.81
CA GLU A 183 -10.63 8.76 -3.05
C GLU A 183 -11.22 9.56 -4.22
N THR A 184 -10.38 9.93 -5.17
CA THR A 184 -10.77 10.62 -6.39
C THR A 184 -10.57 9.67 -7.57
N THR A 185 -11.64 9.40 -8.30
CA THR A 185 -11.64 8.48 -9.45
C THR A 185 -11.56 9.25 -10.76
N SER A 186 -11.35 8.52 -11.86
CA SER A 186 -11.36 9.08 -13.21
C SER A 186 -10.39 10.26 -13.42
N ILE A 187 -9.27 10.29 -12.68
CA ILE A 187 -8.27 11.35 -12.78
C ILE A 187 -7.54 11.23 -14.12
N GLN A 188 -7.61 12.28 -14.92
CA GLN A 188 -6.93 12.36 -16.20
C GLN A 188 -6.47 13.78 -16.49
N ARG A 189 -5.49 13.92 -17.39
CA ARG A 189 -4.97 15.23 -17.81
C ARG A 189 -6.08 16.07 -18.45
N ASN A 190 -6.21 17.32 -18.01
CA ASN A 190 -7.11 18.32 -18.58
C ASN A 190 -6.39 19.67 -18.65
N GLY A 191 -5.92 20.02 -19.85
CA GLY A 191 -5.09 21.21 -20.08
C GLY A 191 -3.77 21.15 -19.32
N THR A 192 -3.51 22.18 -18.51
CA THR A 192 -2.29 22.28 -17.67
C THR A 192 -2.38 21.49 -16.36
N GLY A 193 -3.57 21.02 -15.99
CA GLY A 193 -3.80 20.24 -14.77
C GLY A 193 -4.49 18.91 -15.06
N PHE A 194 -5.33 18.49 -14.12
CA PHE A 194 -6.07 17.25 -14.13
C PHE A 194 -7.52 17.48 -13.73
N GLN A 195 -8.39 16.56 -14.14
CA GLN A 195 -9.78 16.50 -13.72
C GLN A 195 -10.07 15.10 -13.19
N GLY A 196 -10.80 15.02 -12.09
CA GLY A 196 -11.27 13.76 -11.51
C GLY A 196 -12.69 13.88 -10.98
N LEU A 197 -13.19 12.80 -10.40
CA LEU A 197 -14.50 12.72 -9.76
C LEU A 197 -14.34 12.42 -8.27
N SER A 198 -14.96 13.25 -7.43
CA SER A 198 -15.06 13.02 -5.99
C SER A 198 -15.86 11.76 -5.68
N THR A 199 -15.86 11.36 -4.40
CA THR A 199 -16.69 10.26 -3.89
C THR A 199 -18.20 10.46 -4.12
N THR A 200 -18.66 11.70 -4.28
CA THR A 200 -20.05 12.06 -4.60
C THR A 200 -20.32 12.17 -6.11
N GLY A 201 -19.35 11.84 -6.96
CA GLY A 201 -19.46 11.94 -8.41
C GLY A 201 -19.32 13.37 -8.96
N ARG A 202 -18.93 14.34 -8.11
CA ARG A 202 -18.71 15.73 -8.52
C ARG A 202 -17.36 15.85 -9.22
N SER A 203 -17.35 16.54 -10.36
CA SER A 203 -16.09 16.90 -11.03
C SER A 203 -15.26 17.85 -10.17
N ILE A 204 -13.99 17.52 -10.01
CA ILE A 204 -12.99 18.36 -9.34
C ILE A 204 -11.81 18.64 -10.27
N TYR A 205 -11.24 19.84 -10.16
CA TYR A 205 -10.00 20.22 -10.82
C TYR A 205 -8.83 20.00 -9.86
N LEU A 206 -7.71 19.52 -10.39
CA LEU A 206 -6.48 19.27 -9.67
C LEU A 206 -5.32 19.90 -10.46
N SER A 207 -4.47 20.66 -9.79
CA SER A 207 -3.31 21.33 -10.39
C SER A 207 -2.18 20.35 -10.77
N GLY A 208 -2.15 19.17 -10.16
CA GLY A 208 -1.04 18.22 -10.24
C GLY A 208 -0.02 18.39 -9.12
N GLN A 209 -0.09 19.46 -8.32
CA GLN A 209 0.79 19.66 -7.16
C GLN A 209 0.23 19.05 -5.87
N GLU A 210 -1.01 18.57 -5.89
CA GLU A 210 -1.63 17.93 -4.73
C GLU A 210 -0.82 16.71 -4.30
N THR A 211 -0.81 16.44 -3.00
CA THR A 211 -0.28 15.18 -2.47
C THR A 211 -1.32 14.07 -2.68
N ALA A 212 -0.90 13.02 -3.37
CA ALA A 212 -1.64 11.80 -3.58
C ALA A 212 -1.07 10.68 -2.70
N SER A 213 -1.96 9.94 -2.02
CA SER A 213 -1.63 8.69 -1.38
C SER A 213 -1.53 7.57 -2.42
N MET A 214 -0.40 6.87 -2.41
CA MET A 214 -0.16 5.65 -3.19
C MET A 214 -0.26 4.39 -2.34
N ASN A 215 -1.02 4.47 -1.24
CA ASN A 215 -1.23 3.42 -0.27
C ASN A 215 0.05 2.92 0.43
N VAL A 216 0.94 3.87 0.79
CA VAL A 216 2.15 3.59 1.57
C VAL A 216 2.07 4.28 2.92
N TRP A 217 1.90 3.48 3.96
CA TRP A 217 1.57 3.95 5.30
C TRP A 217 2.46 3.30 6.35
N ALA A 218 2.58 3.93 7.52
CA ALA A 218 3.29 3.41 8.68
C ALA A 218 2.42 3.52 9.92
N PHE A 219 2.35 2.45 10.70
CA PHE A 219 1.43 2.30 11.82
C PHE A 219 2.12 1.67 13.03
N PRO A 220 1.68 2.04 14.25
CA PRO A 220 1.96 1.25 15.44
C PRO A 220 1.15 -0.05 15.41
N ARG A 221 1.58 -1.06 16.18
CA ARG A 221 0.85 -2.34 16.32
C ARG A 221 -0.60 -2.17 16.80
N SER A 222 -0.87 -1.14 17.59
CA SER A 222 -2.21 -0.81 18.10
C SER A 222 -3.20 -0.43 16.99
N PHE A 223 -2.74 -0.06 15.80
CA PHE A 223 -3.62 0.29 14.68
C PHE A 223 -4.50 -0.87 14.22
N PHE A 224 -4.13 -2.13 14.47
CA PHE A 224 -5.03 -3.25 14.19
C PHE A 224 -6.32 -3.21 15.00
N SER A 225 -6.30 -2.68 16.23
CA SER A 225 -7.51 -2.50 17.04
C SER A 225 -8.41 -1.43 16.45
N GLU A 226 -7.84 -0.36 15.88
CA GLU A 226 -8.60 0.66 15.16
C GLU A 226 -9.28 0.09 13.92
N LEU A 227 -8.56 -0.72 13.14
CA LEU A 227 -9.13 -1.41 11.98
C LEU A 227 -10.27 -2.35 12.39
N GLU A 228 -10.15 -3.08 13.50
CA GLU A 228 -11.23 -3.95 13.99
C GLU A 228 -12.49 -3.15 14.34
N GLN A 229 -12.33 -2.05 15.08
CA GLN A 229 -13.42 -1.16 15.44
C GLN A 229 -14.08 -0.56 14.19
N ASP A 230 -13.27 -0.04 13.26
CA ASP A 230 -13.76 0.58 12.04
C ASP A 230 -14.44 -0.43 11.10
N MET A 231 -14.01 -1.71 11.10
CA MET A 231 -14.70 -2.78 10.38
C MET A 231 -16.11 -3.03 10.95
N ARG A 232 -16.28 -3.01 12.28
CA ARG A 232 -17.61 -3.15 12.91
C ARG A 232 -18.52 -1.99 12.51
N VAL A 233 -18.01 -0.76 12.56
CA VAL A 233 -18.73 0.44 12.11
C VAL A 233 -19.06 0.38 10.62
N PHE A 234 -18.14 -0.12 9.79
CA PHE A 234 -18.37 -0.36 8.36
C PHE A 234 -19.54 -1.33 8.14
N ALA A 235 -19.60 -2.42 8.92
CA ALA A 235 -20.69 -3.40 8.84
C ALA A 235 -22.06 -2.79 9.13
N GLU A 236 -22.14 -1.91 10.12
CA GLU A 236 -23.39 -1.24 10.53
C GLU A 236 -23.89 -0.22 9.51
N ASN A 237 -22.97 0.46 8.81
CA ASN A 237 -23.31 1.57 7.91
C ASN A 237 -23.40 1.17 6.43
N ALA A 238 -22.87 0.00 6.05
CA ALA A 238 -22.90 -0.43 4.67
C ALA A 238 -24.33 -0.80 4.25
N ASN A 239 -24.82 -0.13 3.21
CA ASN A 239 -26.11 -0.44 2.60
C ASN A 239 -26.11 -1.76 1.81
N ASP A 240 -24.94 -2.25 1.41
CA ASP A 240 -24.74 -3.52 0.73
C ASP A 240 -23.36 -4.10 1.09
N LEU A 241 -23.35 -5.01 2.06
CA LEU A 241 -22.14 -5.71 2.46
C LEU A 241 -21.66 -6.77 1.47
N GLY A 242 -22.38 -7.06 0.38
CA GLY A 242 -21.91 -7.98 -0.66
C GLY A 242 -20.90 -7.32 -1.61
N SER A 243 -21.07 -6.03 -1.90
CA SER A 243 -20.28 -5.32 -2.93
C SER A 243 -19.31 -4.26 -2.40
N LYS A 244 -19.55 -3.72 -1.20
CA LYS A 244 -18.75 -2.65 -0.60
C LYS A 244 -17.39 -3.14 -0.11
N GLU A 245 -16.39 -2.29 -0.21
CA GLU A 245 -15.01 -2.55 0.25
C GLU A 245 -14.65 -1.59 1.39
N PHE A 246 -13.95 -2.12 2.37
CA PHE A 246 -13.32 -1.42 3.48
C PHE A 246 -11.88 -1.05 3.11
N TYR A 247 -11.67 0.21 2.80
CA TYR A 247 -10.38 0.74 2.34
C TYR A 247 -9.53 1.27 3.50
N LEU A 248 -8.23 1.00 3.46
CA LEU A 248 -7.27 1.48 4.45
C LEU A 248 -7.25 3.02 4.58
N PRO A 249 -7.21 3.82 3.49
CA PRO A 249 -7.28 5.28 3.59
C PRO A 249 -8.54 5.78 4.29
N SER A 250 -9.69 5.11 4.10
CA SER A 250 -10.95 5.48 4.75
C SER A 250 -10.91 5.25 6.27
N ALA A 251 -10.26 4.17 6.72
CA ALA A 251 -10.05 3.92 8.15
C ALA A 251 -9.13 4.99 8.77
N VAL A 252 -8.05 5.36 8.08
CA VAL A 252 -7.14 6.43 8.54
C VAL A 252 -7.88 7.77 8.64
N ASP A 253 -8.68 8.13 7.64
CA ASP A 253 -9.50 9.34 7.65
C ASP A 253 -10.53 9.34 8.79
N ALA A 254 -11.18 8.20 9.06
CA ALA A 254 -12.09 8.04 10.20
C ALA A 254 -11.38 8.18 11.55
N MET A 255 -10.19 7.60 11.71
CA MET A 255 -9.35 7.75 12.91
C MET A 255 -9.01 9.22 13.17
N ILE A 256 -8.58 9.95 12.14
CA ILE A 256 -8.23 11.38 12.23
C ILE A 256 -9.46 12.21 12.61
N ARG A 257 -10.59 12.04 11.92
CA ARG A 257 -11.83 12.79 12.19
C ARG A 257 -12.39 12.56 13.59
N ALA A 258 -12.20 11.35 14.12
CA ALA A 258 -12.61 11.00 15.48
C ALA A 258 -11.63 11.53 16.56
N GLY A 259 -10.49 12.14 16.18
CA GLY A 259 -9.47 12.60 17.12
C GLY A 259 -8.73 11.49 17.86
N ARG A 260 -8.80 10.25 17.35
CA ARG A 260 -8.18 9.06 17.99
C ARG A 260 -6.69 8.94 17.72
N GLY A 261 -6.22 9.54 16.63
CA GLY A 261 -4.83 9.45 16.20
C GLY A 261 -4.44 10.56 15.24
N THR A 262 -3.15 10.58 14.88
CA THR A 262 -2.59 11.54 13.93
C THR A 262 -1.81 10.82 12.84
N THR A 263 -1.72 11.43 11.67
CA THR A 263 -0.94 10.88 10.56
C THR A 263 0.00 11.94 10.02
N ARG A 264 1.31 11.73 10.20
CA ARG A 264 2.33 12.60 9.60
C ARG A 264 2.50 12.30 8.12
N THR A 265 2.57 13.34 7.29
CA THR A 265 2.76 13.18 5.86
C THR A 265 4.18 13.56 5.46
N PHE A 266 4.87 12.66 4.77
CA PHE A 266 6.17 12.92 4.17
C PHE A 266 6.04 12.99 2.65
N GLN A 267 6.68 13.99 2.04
CA GLN A 267 6.74 14.09 0.58
C GLN A 267 7.92 13.26 0.05
N VAL A 268 7.61 12.23 -0.74
CA VAL A 268 8.63 11.36 -1.33
C VAL A 268 9.42 12.10 -2.40
N GLN A 269 10.73 11.92 -2.36
CA GLN A 269 11.68 12.34 -3.38
C GLN A 269 12.04 11.14 -4.26
N GLY A 270 11.80 11.25 -5.56
CA GLY A 270 12.12 10.21 -6.52
C GLY A 270 10.90 9.72 -7.31
N PRO A 271 11.12 8.77 -8.24
CA PRO A 271 10.07 8.32 -9.12
C PRO A 271 9.14 7.33 -8.40
N TRP A 272 7.84 7.51 -8.60
CA TRP A 272 6.88 6.43 -8.50
C TRP A 272 6.72 5.76 -9.87
N MET A 273 6.54 4.44 -9.86
CA MET A 273 6.23 3.69 -11.08
C MET A 273 5.22 2.60 -10.73
N GLY A 274 4.13 2.55 -11.49
CA GLY A 274 3.15 1.47 -11.41
C GLY A 274 2.67 1.10 -12.80
N ILE A 275 2.14 -0.11 -12.94
CA ILE A 275 1.60 -0.59 -14.21
C ILE A 275 0.08 -0.60 -14.09
N THR A 276 -0.52 0.57 -14.36
CA THR A 276 -1.99 0.71 -14.34
C THR A 276 -2.59 0.17 -15.63
N TYR A 277 -1.89 0.41 -16.75
CA TYR A 277 -2.19 -0.12 -18.06
C TYR A 277 -0.99 -0.92 -18.58
N ARG A 278 -1.24 -1.97 -19.37
CA ARG A 278 -0.17 -2.75 -20.03
C ARG A 278 0.80 -1.87 -20.85
N LYS A 279 0.31 -0.73 -21.36
CA LYS A 279 1.11 0.26 -22.10
C LYS A 279 2.10 1.04 -21.22
N ASP A 280 1.93 1.06 -19.89
CA ASP A 280 2.88 1.69 -18.97
C ASP A 280 4.18 0.88 -18.85
N ARG A 281 4.14 -0.43 -19.11
CA ARG A 281 5.26 -1.37 -18.87
C ARG A 281 6.59 -0.95 -19.51
N PRO A 282 6.67 -0.56 -20.80
CA PRO A 282 7.95 -0.17 -21.41
C PRO A 282 8.62 1.01 -20.70
N LEU A 283 7.82 1.95 -20.18
CA LEU A 283 8.33 3.09 -19.40
C LEU A 283 8.93 2.62 -18.08
N VAL A 284 8.25 1.71 -17.37
CA VAL A 284 8.73 1.13 -16.11
C VAL A 284 10.05 0.39 -16.30
N VAL A 285 10.15 -0.48 -17.31
CA VAL A 285 11.39 -1.22 -17.62
C VAL A 285 12.54 -0.26 -17.93
N ARG A 286 12.28 0.80 -18.71
CA ARG A 286 13.30 1.78 -19.06
C ARG A 286 13.83 2.52 -17.83
N LYS A 287 12.92 3.05 -17.00
CA LYS A 287 13.29 3.77 -15.77
C LYS A 287 14.06 2.89 -14.78
N LEU A 288 13.67 1.62 -14.61
CA LEU A 288 14.40 0.68 -13.76
C LEU A 288 15.83 0.42 -14.28
N ARG A 289 16.01 0.28 -15.59
CA ARG A 289 17.36 0.17 -16.19
C ARG A 289 18.20 1.42 -15.97
N GLU A 290 17.61 2.61 -16.05
CA GLU A 290 18.30 3.87 -15.74
C GLU A 290 18.75 3.93 -14.28
N LEU A 291 17.92 3.46 -13.35
CA LEU A 291 18.26 3.38 -11.92
C LEU A 291 19.38 2.35 -11.65
N VAL A 292 19.41 1.24 -12.39
CA VAL A 292 20.52 0.26 -12.31
C VAL A 292 21.80 0.83 -12.90
N ALA A 293 21.72 1.46 -14.09
CA ALA A 293 22.88 2.05 -14.76
C ALA A 293 23.51 3.22 -13.96
N SER A 294 22.70 3.93 -13.16
CA SER A 294 23.18 4.99 -12.26
C SER A 294 23.67 4.47 -10.90
N GLY A 295 23.65 3.15 -10.66
CA GLY A 295 24.14 2.52 -9.44
C GLY A 295 23.19 2.63 -8.24
N VAL A 296 21.95 3.08 -8.43
CA VAL A 296 20.93 3.14 -7.36
C VAL A 296 20.49 1.73 -6.94
N TYR A 297 20.48 0.80 -7.89
CA TYR A 297 20.23 -0.63 -7.66
C TYR A 297 21.33 -1.48 -8.32
N PRO A 298 21.68 -2.63 -7.74
CA PRO A 298 22.47 -3.63 -8.43
C PRO A 298 21.69 -4.23 -9.62
N GLU A 299 22.40 -4.87 -10.54
CA GLU A 299 21.78 -5.59 -11.67
C GLU A 299 20.96 -6.82 -11.22
N ARG A 300 21.34 -7.41 -10.07
CA ARG A 300 20.59 -8.46 -9.37
C ARG A 300 20.32 -8.02 -7.95
N LEU A 301 19.05 -7.96 -7.55
CA LEU A 301 18.70 -7.51 -6.20
C LEU A 301 19.11 -8.50 -5.09
N TRP A 302 19.11 -9.81 -5.39
CA TRP A 302 19.20 -10.87 -4.37
C TRP A 302 20.44 -11.78 -4.47
N GLY A 303 21.48 -11.37 -5.22
CA GLY A 303 22.72 -12.15 -5.44
C GLY A 303 22.68 -13.02 -6.69
#